data_AF-A0A448WW17-F1
#
_entry.id   AF-A0A448WW17-F1
#
_cell.length_a   1.000
_cell.length_b   1.000
_cell.length_c   1.000
_cell.angle_alpha   90.00
_cell.angle_beta   90.00
_cell.angle_gamma   90.00
#
_symmetry.space_group_name_H-M   'P 1'
#
loop_
_entity.id
_entity.type
_entity.pdbx_description
1 polymer ?
#
loop_
_entity_poly.entity_id
_entity_poly.type
_entity_poly.pdbx_seq_one_letter_code
_entity_poly.pdbx_strand_id
1 'polypeptide(L)'
;MPKLNPVQATKYNSFRNHSHRAQPGSFERLQYLQALLKEYTETDLPEYKEQIVANFANFSYDPRNSPHLLQLNILDLFCDIIKIPAEIWLSNETSSSGDSLSQHQIRLASFAVAGLANLSSASSSNRAKLLAHPCLPLLVCCLASPDCSIVVNTFTILIHLGSGNSLITEPSQSLGARFPSAKKAAEAYQSAARTSTLPDKRIGILASIFLEDCCTPRKIVILHK
;
A
#
# COMPACT_ATOMS: atom_id res chain seq x y z
N MET A 1 3.10 -10.08 33.82
CA MET A 1 2.46 -10.88 32.76
C MET A 1 1.00 -11.10 33.15
N PRO A 2 0.04 -10.29 32.66
CA PRO A 2 -1.37 -10.59 32.91
C PRO A 2 -1.75 -11.82 32.09
N LYS A 3 -2.26 -12.87 32.76
CA LYS A 3 -2.73 -14.10 32.12
C LYS A 3 -4.06 -13.82 31.42
N LEU A 4 -4.13 -14.13 30.13
CA LEU A 4 -5.36 -14.10 29.32
C LEU A 4 -6.45 -14.99 29.93
N ASN A 5 -7.70 -14.54 29.80
CA ASN A 5 -8.89 -15.30 30.20
C ASN A 5 -9.04 -16.55 29.30
N PRO A 6 -9.22 -17.76 29.85
CA PRO A 6 -9.26 -19.02 29.09
C PRO A 6 -10.33 -19.08 27.99
N VAL A 7 -11.42 -18.31 28.10
CA VAL A 7 -12.47 -18.26 27.06
C VAL A 7 -11.98 -17.57 25.78
N GLN A 8 -11.13 -16.54 25.90
CA GLN A 8 -10.54 -15.88 24.72
C GLN A 8 -9.51 -16.80 24.06
N ALA A 9 -8.63 -17.43 24.85
CA ALA A 9 -7.62 -18.37 24.35
C ALA A 9 -8.20 -19.59 23.60
N THR A 10 -9.43 -20.00 23.92
CA THR A 10 -10.06 -21.17 23.31
C THR A 10 -10.63 -20.89 21.92
N LYS A 11 -11.10 -19.66 21.63
CA LYS A 11 -11.50 -19.26 20.26
C LYS A 11 -10.29 -19.12 19.31
N TYR A 12 -9.15 -18.65 19.82
CA TYR A 12 -7.92 -18.45 19.04
C TYR A 12 -7.26 -19.74 18.55
N ASN A 13 -7.56 -20.90 19.13
CA ASN A 13 -6.92 -22.17 18.78
C ASN A 13 -7.63 -22.96 17.65
N SER A 14 -8.77 -22.49 17.14
CA SER A 14 -9.61 -23.30 16.24
C SER A 14 -9.06 -23.51 14.81
N PHE A 15 -7.96 -22.85 14.43
CA PHE A 15 -7.37 -22.99 13.08
C PHE A 15 -5.90 -23.43 13.05
N ARG A 16 -5.36 -23.93 14.17
CA ARG A 16 -3.93 -24.29 14.26
C ARG A 16 -3.55 -25.65 13.66
N ASN A 17 -4.45 -26.29 12.90
CA ASN A 17 -4.14 -27.52 12.16
C ASN A 17 -3.48 -27.21 10.81
N HIS A 18 -2.17 -26.93 10.85
CA HIS A 18 -1.33 -26.73 9.66
C HIS A 18 -0.76 -28.04 9.10
N SER A 19 -1.61 -28.95 8.64
CA SER A 19 -1.13 -30.11 7.85
C SER A 19 -1.20 -29.89 6.34
N HIS A 20 -1.96 -28.90 5.85
CA HIS A 20 -1.88 -28.43 4.45
C HIS A 20 -2.10 -26.92 4.38
N ARG A 21 -1.11 -26.16 3.88
CA ARG A 21 -1.34 -24.74 3.53
C ARG A 21 -2.29 -24.72 2.32
N ALA A 22 -3.45 -24.08 2.48
CA ALA A 22 -4.40 -23.90 1.38
C ALA A 22 -3.69 -23.29 0.16
N GLN A 23 -3.90 -23.84 -1.03
CA GLN A 23 -3.18 -23.39 -2.23
C GLN A 23 -3.65 -21.97 -2.63
N PRO A 24 -2.77 -21.10 -3.15
CA PRO A 24 -3.17 -19.79 -3.63
C PRO A 24 -4.28 -19.90 -4.69
N GLY A 25 -5.34 -19.10 -4.52
CA GLY A 25 -6.53 -19.16 -5.37
C GLY A 25 -7.47 -20.36 -5.14
N SER A 26 -7.22 -21.23 -4.16
CA SER A 26 -8.13 -22.34 -3.85
C SER A 26 -9.34 -21.91 -3.01
N PHE A 27 -10.39 -22.73 -2.99
CA PHE A 27 -11.57 -22.48 -2.16
C PHE A 27 -11.23 -22.45 -0.66
N GLU A 28 -10.35 -23.35 -0.20
CA GLU A 28 -9.85 -23.36 1.18
C GLU A 28 -9.08 -22.07 1.51
N ARG A 29 -8.39 -21.49 0.51
CA ARG A 29 -7.72 -20.20 0.68
C ARG A 29 -8.74 -19.07 0.83
N LEU A 30 -9.82 -19.08 0.05
CA LEU A 30 -10.91 -18.11 0.23
C LEU A 30 -11.52 -18.20 1.63
N GLN A 31 -11.83 -19.42 2.10
CA GLN A 31 -12.38 -19.65 3.44
C GLN A 31 -11.43 -19.15 4.54
N TYR A 32 -10.13 -19.39 4.39
CA TYR A 32 -9.13 -18.89 5.32
C TYR A 32 -9.07 -17.35 5.34
N LEU A 33 -9.09 -16.70 4.17
CA LEU A 33 -9.12 -15.24 4.08
C LEU A 33 -10.41 -14.64 4.67
N GLN A 34 -11.55 -15.32 4.51
CA GLN A 34 -12.82 -14.95 5.13
C GLN A 34 -12.75 -15.05 6.66
N ALA A 35 -12.15 -16.12 7.20
CA ALA A 35 -11.95 -16.28 8.64
C ALA A 35 -11.07 -15.16 9.21
N LEU A 36 -9.97 -14.82 8.53
CA LEU A 36 -9.11 -13.69 8.92
C LEU A 36 -9.86 -12.36 8.90
N LEU A 37 -10.69 -12.10 7.88
CA LEU A 37 -11.47 -10.86 7.80
C LEU A 37 -12.48 -10.77 8.94
N LYS A 38 -13.14 -11.88 9.25
CA LYS A 38 -14.05 -11.97 10.40
C LYS A 38 -13.31 -11.67 11.71
N GLU A 39 -12.15 -12.29 11.94
CA GLU A 39 -11.32 -12.02 13.11
C GLU A 39 -10.91 -10.55 13.21
N TYR A 40 -10.56 -9.92 12.08
CA TYR A 40 -10.23 -8.49 12.04
C TYR A 40 -11.39 -7.61 12.50
N THR A 41 -12.62 -7.95 12.09
CA THR A 41 -13.82 -7.20 12.47
C THR A 41 -14.27 -7.44 13.91
N GLU A 42 -13.96 -8.60 14.49
CA GLU A 42 -14.40 -8.99 15.83
C GLU A 42 -13.41 -8.60 16.95
N THR A 43 -12.15 -8.38 16.61
CA THR A 43 -11.11 -8.04 17.60
C THR A 43 -10.98 -6.54 17.81
N ASP A 44 -10.80 -6.12 19.07
CA ASP A 44 -10.40 -4.75 19.42
C ASP A 44 -8.90 -4.64 19.74
N LEU A 45 -8.17 -5.76 19.74
CA LEU A 45 -6.74 -5.78 20.06
C LEU A 45 -5.91 -5.29 18.87
N PRO A 46 -5.19 -4.15 18.98
CA PRO A 46 -4.42 -3.59 17.87
C PRO A 46 -3.37 -4.53 17.31
N GLU A 47 -2.70 -5.32 18.16
CA GLU A 47 -1.67 -6.28 17.75
C GLU A 47 -2.24 -7.39 16.87
N TYR A 48 -3.48 -7.82 17.11
CA TYR A 48 -4.13 -8.83 16.28
C TYR A 48 -4.57 -8.24 14.95
N LYS A 49 -5.06 -6.99 14.93
CA LYS A 49 -5.31 -6.29 13.67
C LYS A 49 -4.05 -6.18 12.83
N GLU A 50 -2.92 -5.82 13.43
CA GLU A 50 -1.61 -5.76 12.74
C GLU A 50 -1.23 -7.10 12.12
N GLN A 51 -1.32 -8.19 12.89
CA GLN A 51 -0.98 -9.53 12.40
C GLN A 51 -1.88 -9.96 11.23
N ILE A 52 -3.17 -9.66 11.30
CA ILE A 52 -4.12 -10.01 10.25
C ILE A 52 -3.86 -9.18 8.97
N VAL A 53 -3.63 -7.88 9.10
CA VAL A 53 -3.32 -7.00 7.96
C VAL A 53 -1.97 -7.38 7.33
N ALA A 54 -0.97 -7.74 8.14
CA ALA A 54 0.29 -8.28 7.64
C ALA A 54 0.09 -9.59 6.86
N ASN A 55 -0.79 -10.48 7.32
CA ASN A 55 -1.16 -11.68 6.57
C ASN A 55 -1.81 -11.34 5.23
N PHE A 56 -2.77 -10.41 5.18
CA PHE A 56 -3.37 -9.95 3.93
C PHE A 56 -2.33 -9.35 2.97
N ALA A 57 -1.39 -8.55 3.48
CA ALA A 57 -0.31 -7.98 2.69
C ALA A 57 0.59 -9.08 2.09
N ASN A 58 0.94 -10.10 2.87
CA ASN A 58 1.73 -11.25 2.41
C ASN A 58 0.95 -12.07 1.36
N PHE A 59 -0.35 -12.29 1.53
CA PHE A 59 -1.16 -13.01 0.54
C PHE A 59 -1.35 -12.26 -0.76
N SER A 60 -1.30 -10.92 -0.71
CA SER A 60 -1.38 -10.06 -1.89
C SER A 60 -0.18 -10.22 -2.82
N TYR A 61 0.93 -10.78 -2.35
CA TYR A 61 2.13 -11.04 -3.17
C TYR A 61 1.88 -12.09 -4.27
N ASP A 62 1.05 -13.11 -4.01
CA ASP A 62 0.73 -14.13 -5.02
C ASP A 62 -0.49 -13.69 -5.84
N PRO A 63 -0.34 -13.45 -7.16
CA PRO A 63 -1.41 -12.94 -8.00
C PRO A 63 -2.64 -13.86 -8.03
N ARG A 64 -2.48 -15.16 -7.78
CA ARG A 64 -3.61 -16.12 -7.73
C ARG A 64 -4.58 -15.85 -6.58
N ASN A 65 -4.15 -15.12 -5.54
CA ASN A 65 -5.04 -14.68 -4.45
C ASN A 65 -5.82 -13.41 -4.78
N SER A 66 -5.44 -12.65 -5.81
CA SER A 66 -6.06 -11.37 -6.14
C SER A 66 -7.59 -11.46 -6.30
N PRO A 67 -8.16 -12.47 -7.00
CA PRO A 67 -9.62 -12.57 -7.10
C PRO A 67 -10.31 -12.67 -5.75
N HIS A 68 -9.79 -13.49 -4.82
CA HIS A 68 -10.34 -13.64 -3.48
C HIS A 68 -10.16 -12.38 -2.64
N LEU A 69 -8.99 -11.75 -2.68
CA LEU A 69 -8.73 -10.52 -1.91
C LEU A 69 -9.65 -9.37 -2.38
N LEU A 70 -9.90 -9.27 -3.68
CA LEU A 70 -10.83 -8.28 -4.24
C LEU A 70 -12.29 -8.64 -3.95
N GLN A 71 -12.66 -9.92 -4.01
CA GLN A 71 -14.01 -10.38 -3.62
C GLN A 71 -14.31 -10.06 -2.15
N LEU A 72 -13.30 -10.08 -1.29
CA LEU A 72 -13.42 -9.79 0.14
C LEU A 72 -13.19 -8.31 0.49
N ASN A 73 -13.11 -7.41 -0.50
CA ASN A 73 -12.88 -5.97 -0.30
C ASN A 73 -11.61 -5.65 0.51
N ILE A 74 -10.57 -6.47 0.39
CA ILE A 74 -9.30 -6.25 1.11
C ILE A 74 -8.58 -5.00 0.57
N LEU A 75 -8.81 -4.62 -0.70
CA LEU A 75 -8.33 -3.35 -1.24
C LEU A 75 -8.95 -2.17 -0.48
N ASP A 76 -10.27 -2.17 -0.28
CA ASP A 76 -10.98 -1.12 0.46
C ASP A 76 -10.52 -1.09 1.92
N LEU A 77 -10.35 -2.26 2.55
CA LEU A 77 -9.81 -2.36 3.90
C LEU A 77 -8.43 -1.71 4.02
N PHE A 78 -7.51 -1.96 3.07
CA PHE A 78 -6.21 -1.29 3.08
C PHE A 78 -6.35 0.23 2.92
N CYS A 79 -7.23 0.69 2.03
CA CYS A 79 -7.49 2.12 1.84
C CYS A 79 -8.10 2.78 3.10
N ASP A 80 -8.98 2.09 3.82
CA ASP A 80 -9.58 2.58 5.07
C ASP A 80 -8.53 2.72 6.18
N ILE A 81 -7.62 1.74 6.29
CA ILE A 81 -6.53 1.75 7.27
C ILE A 81 -5.62 2.97 7.08
N ILE A 82 -5.31 3.35 5.83
CA ILE A 82 -4.38 4.45 5.55
C ILE A 82 -5.02 5.83 5.64
N LYS A 83 -6.35 5.95 5.67
CA LYS A 83 -7.06 7.23 5.58
C LYS A 83 -6.64 8.23 6.66
N ILE A 84 -6.80 7.85 7.93
CA ILE A 84 -6.45 8.73 9.06
C ILE A 84 -4.93 9.03 9.11
N PRO A 85 -4.03 8.02 8.97
CA PRO A 85 -2.59 8.30 8.89
C PRO A 85 -2.20 9.26 7.77
N ALA A 86 -2.76 9.10 6.57
CA ALA A 86 -2.49 9.94 5.42
C ALA A 86 -2.91 11.39 5.63
N GLU A 87 -4.10 11.61 6.22
CA GLU A 87 -4.61 12.94 6.56
C GLU A 87 -3.70 13.64 7.59
N ILE A 88 -3.23 12.92 8.61
CA ILE A 88 -2.33 13.45 9.65
C ILE A 88 -0.93 13.77 9.11
N TRP A 89 -0.36 12.90 8.26
CA TRP A 89 0.96 13.18 7.67
C TRP A 89 0.93 14.40 6.76
N LEU A 90 -0.16 14.60 6.02
CA LEU A 90 -0.34 15.80 5.22
C LEU A 90 -0.54 17.05 6.09
N SER A 91 -1.32 16.97 7.16
CA SER A 91 -1.58 18.12 8.03
C SER A 91 -0.33 18.57 8.79
N ASN A 92 0.52 17.63 9.24
CA ASN A 92 1.76 17.95 9.95
C ASN A 92 2.82 18.66 9.09
N GLU A 93 2.72 18.62 7.75
CA GLU A 93 3.51 19.51 6.88
C GLU A 93 3.04 20.97 6.94
N THR A 94 1.78 21.22 7.30
CA THR A 94 1.11 22.52 7.13
C THR A 94 0.67 23.18 8.44
N SER A 95 0.55 22.43 9.55
CA SER A 95 0.14 22.92 10.87
C SER A 95 0.55 21.95 11.97
N SER A 96 1.01 22.47 13.11
CA SER A 96 1.35 21.69 14.31
C SER A 96 0.11 21.27 15.11
N SER A 97 -0.85 20.63 14.46
CA SER A 97 -1.97 19.97 15.16
C SER A 97 -1.43 18.83 16.02
N GLY A 98 -1.82 18.79 17.29
CA GLY A 98 -1.34 17.80 18.28
C GLY A 98 -1.81 16.36 18.08
N ASP A 99 -2.41 16.03 16.94
CA ASP A 99 -2.87 14.67 16.62
C ASP A 99 -1.66 13.82 16.21
N SER A 100 -1.24 12.97 17.13
CA SER A 100 -0.16 12.02 16.93
C SER A 100 -0.70 10.61 16.72
N LEU A 101 -0.17 9.92 15.71
CA LEU A 101 -0.49 8.52 15.45
C LEU A 101 0.17 7.64 16.50
N SER A 102 -0.58 6.66 17.01
CA SER A 102 -0.01 5.58 17.79
C SER A 102 0.92 4.71 16.92
N GLN A 103 1.87 4.04 17.55
CA GLN A 103 2.75 3.08 16.87
C GLN A 103 1.97 1.96 16.17
N HIS A 104 0.81 1.57 16.71
CA HIS A 104 -0.03 0.55 16.10
C HIS A 104 -0.68 1.03 14.79
N GLN A 105 -1.13 2.29 14.74
CA GLN A 105 -1.67 2.89 13.51
C GLN A 105 -0.60 3.01 12.43
N ILE A 106 0.63 3.38 12.80
CA ILE A 106 1.75 3.46 11.85
C ILE A 106 2.07 2.07 11.27
N ARG A 107 2.13 1.03 12.12
CA ARG A 107 2.37 -0.35 11.64
C ARG A 107 1.25 -0.87 10.76
N LEU A 108 0.00 -0.64 11.13
CA LEU A 108 -1.16 -0.99 10.30
C LEU A 108 -1.08 -0.31 8.92
N ALA A 109 -0.80 0.99 8.88
CA ALA A 109 -0.62 1.71 7.62
C ALA A 109 0.54 1.14 6.79
N SER A 110 1.67 0.82 7.42
CA SER A 110 2.83 0.21 6.75
C SER A 110 2.47 -1.13 6.08
N PHE A 111 1.76 -2.01 6.79
CA PHE A 111 1.27 -3.27 6.20
C PHE A 111 0.24 -3.05 5.10
N ALA A 112 -0.68 -2.10 5.28
CA ALA A 112 -1.71 -1.81 4.27
C ALA A 112 -1.10 -1.27 2.97
N VAL A 113 -0.17 -0.31 3.04
CA VAL A 113 0.52 0.23 1.85
C VAL A 113 1.38 -0.86 1.19
N ALA A 114 2.05 -1.73 1.96
CA ALA A 114 2.75 -2.89 1.40
C ALA A 114 1.80 -3.86 0.67
N GLY A 115 0.62 -4.11 1.23
CA GLY A 115 -0.43 -4.92 0.60
C GLY A 115 -0.93 -4.31 -0.71
N LEU A 116 -1.17 -3.00 -0.74
CA LEU A 116 -1.53 -2.26 -1.96
C LEU A 116 -0.42 -2.30 -3.02
N ALA A 117 0.85 -2.20 -2.60
CA ALA A 117 2.00 -2.35 -3.50
C ALA A 117 2.00 -3.75 -4.15
N ASN A 118 1.81 -4.81 -3.37
CA ASN A 118 1.70 -6.17 -3.88
C ASN A 118 0.49 -6.36 -4.80
N LEU A 119 -0.68 -5.80 -4.46
CA LEU A 119 -1.86 -5.87 -5.35
C LEU A 119 -1.63 -5.16 -6.68
N SER A 120 -0.95 -4.00 -6.66
CA SER A 120 -0.67 -3.22 -7.87
C SER A 120 0.33 -3.90 -8.80
N SER A 121 1.27 -4.70 -8.27
CA SER A 121 2.21 -5.47 -9.09
C SER A 121 1.54 -6.70 -9.71
N ALA A 122 0.54 -7.28 -9.06
CA ALA A 122 -0.05 -8.56 -9.43
C ALA A 122 -0.76 -8.59 -10.80
N SER A 123 -1.47 -7.53 -11.21
CA SER A 123 -2.15 -7.49 -12.52
C SER A 123 -2.51 -6.08 -13.00
N SER A 124 -2.72 -5.91 -14.32
CA SER A 124 -3.25 -4.67 -14.91
C SER A 124 -4.66 -4.32 -14.43
N SER A 125 -5.50 -5.33 -14.20
CA SER A 125 -6.85 -5.15 -13.64
C SER A 125 -6.78 -4.54 -12.23
N ASN A 126 -5.89 -5.03 -11.36
CA ASN A 126 -5.72 -4.49 -10.02
C ASN A 126 -5.24 -3.03 -10.07
N ARG A 127 -4.31 -2.72 -10.97
CA ARG A 127 -3.85 -1.34 -11.20
C ARG A 127 -4.99 -0.43 -11.65
N ALA A 128 -5.82 -0.87 -12.59
CA ALA A 128 -6.97 -0.10 -13.06
C ALA A 128 -7.98 0.17 -11.92
N LYS A 129 -8.26 -0.84 -11.09
CA LYS A 129 -9.11 -0.68 -9.90
C LYS A 129 -8.54 0.36 -8.93
N LEU A 130 -7.25 0.26 -8.60
CA LEU A 130 -6.59 1.21 -7.68
C LEU A 130 -6.50 2.63 -8.27
N LEU A 131 -6.26 2.76 -9.58
CA LEU A 131 -6.17 4.04 -10.28
C LEU A 131 -7.51 4.81 -10.28
N ALA A 132 -8.62 4.08 -10.31
CA ALA A 132 -9.99 4.59 -10.24
C ALA A 132 -10.49 4.74 -8.79
N HIS A 133 -9.78 4.19 -7.80
CA HIS A 133 -10.23 4.18 -6.42
C HIS A 133 -10.09 5.57 -5.75
N PRO A 134 -11.08 6.03 -4.94
CA PRO A 134 -11.03 7.32 -4.26
C PRO A 134 -9.88 7.43 -3.23
N CYS A 135 -9.21 6.34 -2.89
CA CYS A 135 -8.06 6.35 -1.98
C CYS A 135 -6.74 6.76 -2.65
N LEU A 136 -6.68 6.91 -3.98
CA LEU A 136 -5.44 7.29 -4.66
C LEU A 136 -4.83 8.63 -4.19
N PRO A 137 -5.61 9.71 -3.94
CA PRO A 137 -5.07 10.92 -3.32
C PRO A 137 -4.51 10.68 -1.91
N LEU A 138 -5.11 9.78 -1.12
CA LEU A 138 -4.60 9.42 0.22
C LEU A 138 -3.25 8.72 0.13
N LEU A 139 -3.06 7.83 -0.85
CA LEU A 139 -1.75 7.24 -1.13
C LEU A 139 -0.70 8.31 -1.45
N VAL A 140 -1.04 9.35 -2.21
CA VAL A 140 -0.11 10.46 -2.46
C VAL A 140 0.27 11.18 -1.16
N CYS A 141 -0.67 11.33 -0.23
CA CYS A 141 -0.40 11.92 1.09
C CYS A 141 0.53 11.03 1.94
N CYS A 142 0.55 9.71 1.74
CA CYS A 142 1.50 8.81 2.40
C CYS A 142 2.97 9.10 2.07
N LEU A 143 3.26 9.88 1.02
CA LEU A 143 4.62 10.37 0.75
C LEU A 143 5.14 11.33 1.82
N ALA A 144 4.28 11.94 2.63
CA ALA A 144 4.68 12.77 3.77
C ALA A 144 4.96 11.96 5.05
N SER A 145 4.82 10.64 5.01
CA SER A 145 5.07 9.76 6.16
C SER A 145 6.53 9.86 6.64
N PRO A 146 6.78 9.88 7.97
CA PRO A 146 8.12 9.74 8.51
C PRO A 146 8.68 8.30 8.39
N ASP A 147 7.81 7.32 8.14
CA ASP A 147 8.21 5.92 7.96
C ASP A 147 8.66 5.67 6.51
N CYS A 148 9.92 5.30 6.36
CA CYS A 148 10.55 5.05 5.05
C CYS A 148 9.89 3.92 4.27
N SER A 149 9.41 2.87 4.95
CA SER A 149 8.77 1.72 4.30
C SER A 149 7.45 2.12 3.67
N ILE A 150 6.70 3.03 4.31
CA ILE A 150 5.48 3.60 3.74
C ILE A 150 5.81 4.42 2.49
N VAL A 151 6.81 5.30 2.55
CA VAL A 151 7.23 6.12 1.39
C VAL A 151 7.70 5.25 0.22
N VAL A 152 8.53 4.24 0.49
CA VAL A 152 9.03 3.27 -0.50
C VAL A 152 7.88 2.53 -1.18
N ASN A 153 6.96 1.96 -0.41
CA ASN A 153 5.82 1.23 -0.98
C ASN A 153 4.86 2.18 -1.73
N THR A 154 4.70 3.41 -1.25
CA THR A 154 3.89 4.43 -1.92
C THR A 154 4.46 4.78 -3.30
N PHE A 155 5.76 5.08 -3.41
CA PHE A 155 6.39 5.30 -4.72
C PHE A 155 6.27 4.06 -5.62
N THR A 156 6.46 2.86 -5.05
CA THR A 156 6.32 1.60 -5.79
C THR A 156 4.93 1.46 -6.41
N ILE A 157 3.86 1.77 -5.65
CA ILE A 157 2.49 1.81 -6.17
C ILE A 157 2.36 2.81 -7.31
N LEU A 158 2.80 4.06 -7.10
CA LEU A 158 2.69 5.12 -8.11
C LEU A 158 3.41 4.75 -9.41
N ILE A 159 4.59 4.14 -9.31
CA ILE A 159 5.36 3.63 -10.46
C ILE A 159 4.59 2.52 -11.17
N HIS A 160 4.04 1.53 -10.45
CA HIS A 160 3.21 0.50 -11.09
C HIS A 160 2.03 1.09 -11.84
N LEU A 161 1.35 2.09 -11.26
CA LEU A 161 0.21 2.77 -11.87
C LEU A 161 0.60 3.59 -13.10
N GLY A 162 1.79 4.23 -13.09
CA GLY A 162 2.31 5.00 -14.23
C GLY A 162 2.85 4.13 -15.37
N SER A 163 3.59 3.06 -15.04
CA SER A 163 4.26 2.18 -16.01
C SER A 163 3.30 1.35 -16.88
N GLY A 164 2.03 1.22 -16.47
CA GLY A 164 1.00 0.52 -17.25
C GLY A 164 0.40 1.33 -18.40
N ASN A 165 0.60 2.64 -18.44
CA ASN A 165 0.04 3.50 -19.47
C ASN A 165 0.98 3.60 -20.67
N SER A 166 0.94 2.59 -21.54
CA SER A 166 1.63 2.57 -22.85
C SER A 166 1.14 3.67 -23.82
N LEU A 167 0.23 4.54 -23.38
CA LEU A 167 -0.50 5.51 -24.20
C LEU A 167 -0.40 6.96 -23.68
N ILE A 168 0.57 7.30 -22.82
CA ILE A 168 0.82 8.72 -22.49
C ILE A 168 1.37 9.38 -23.76
N THR A 169 0.47 9.90 -24.59
CA THR A 169 0.81 10.70 -25.77
C THR A 169 0.99 12.16 -25.41
N GLU A 170 0.35 12.62 -24.32
CA GLU A 170 0.36 14.01 -23.87
C GLU A 170 0.83 14.17 -22.40
N PRO A 171 1.62 15.21 -22.07
CA PRO A 171 2.10 15.45 -20.71
C PRO A 171 0.99 15.55 -19.65
N SER A 172 -0.17 16.08 -20.02
CA SER A 172 -1.35 16.27 -19.16
C SER A 172 -2.00 14.96 -18.69
N GLN A 173 -1.70 13.83 -19.36
CA GLN A 173 -2.22 12.51 -19.02
C GLN A 173 -1.30 11.73 -18.08
N SER A 174 -0.11 12.28 -17.77
CA SER A 174 0.86 11.65 -16.88
C SER A 174 0.36 11.64 -15.42
N LEU A 175 0.83 10.67 -14.65
CA LEU A 175 0.47 10.57 -13.23
C LEU A 175 1.01 11.77 -12.43
N GLY A 176 2.18 12.28 -12.82
CA GLY A 176 2.75 13.51 -12.26
C GLY A 176 1.92 14.76 -12.53
N ALA A 177 1.27 14.86 -13.71
CA ALA A 177 0.34 15.94 -14.00
C ALA A 177 -0.96 15.81 -13.19
N ARG A 178 -1.46 14.58 -13.01
CA ARG A 178 -2.64 14.30 -12.18
C ARG A 178 -2.39 14.63 -10.69
N PHE A 179 -1.16 14.40 -10.21
CA PHE A 179 -0.78 14.63 -8.81
C PHE A 179 0.49 15.49 -8.70
N PRO A 180 0.38 16.83 -8.82
CA PRO A 180 1.53 17.73 -8.68
C PRO A 180 2.25 17.62 -7.33
N SER A 181 1.52 17.28 -6.26
CA SER A 181 2.10 17.02 -4.93
C SER A 181 3.04 15.82 -4.92
N ALA A 182 2.71 14.73 -5.63
CA ALA A 182 3.59 13.56 -5.76
C ALA A 182 4.89 13.93 -6.50
N LYS A 183 4.78 14.73 -7.57
CA LYS A 183 5.95 15.24 -8.30
C LYS A 183 6.84 16.10 -7.39
N LYS A 184 6.26 17.06 -6.66
CA LYS A 184 6.98 17.91 -5.71
C LYS A 184 7.69 17.10 -4.62
N ALA A 185 7.01 16.08 -4.06
CA ALA A 185 7.59 15.18 -3.08
C ALA A 185 8.80 14.41 -3.66
N ALA A 186 8.67 13.88 -4.88
CA ALA A 186 9.76 13.20 -5.56
C ALA A 186 10.98 14.11 -5.80
N GLU A 187 10.77 15.36 -6.23
CA GLU A 187 11.83 16.35 -6.40
C GLU A 187 12.55 16.67 -5.07
N ALA A 188 11.78 16.79 -3.97
CA ALA A 188 12.33 17.01 -2.63
C ALA A 188 13.19 15.82 -2.17
N TYR A 189 12.71 14.59 -2.35
CA TYR A 189 13.46 13.38 -2.04
C TYR A 189 14.73 13.25 -2.89
N GLN A 190 14.68 13.61 -4.18
CA GLN A 190 15.86 13.59 -5.04
C GLN A 190 16.91 14.62 -4.58
N SER A 191 16.46 15.81 -4.16
CA SER A 191 17.35 16.82 -3.58
C SER A 191 18.02 16.32 -2.30
N ALA A 192 17.25 15.72 -1.39
CA ALA A 192 17.78 15.14 -0.15
C ALA A 192 18.71 13.94 -0.38
N ALA A 193 18.48 13.16 -1.44
CA ALA A 193 19.36 12.04 -1.82
C ALA A 193 20.75 12.53 -2.24
N ARG A 194 20.84 13.66 -2.97
CA ARG A 194 22.12 14.26 -3.37
C ARG A 194 22.94 14.74 -2.18
N THR A 195 22.27 15.21 -1.13
CA THR A 195 22.93 15.61 0.12
C THR A 195 23.18 14.44 1.08
N SER A 196 22.87 13.20 0.68
CA SER A 196 23.01 11.97 1.48
C SER A 196 22.31 12.02 2.84
N THR A 197 21.22 12.80 2.97
CA THR A 197 20.48 12.98 4.22
C THR A 197 19.31 12.02 4.36
N LEU A 198 19.08 11.15 3.38
CA LEU A 198 17.97 10.20 3.43
C LEU A 198 18.29 8.98 4.31
N PRO A 199 17.39 8.61 5.24
CA PRO A 199 17.52 7.38 6.02
C PRO A 199 17.47 6.10 5.16
N ASP A 200 16.72 6.13 4.05
CA ASP A 200 16.62 4.99 3.12
C ASP A 200 16.94 5.43 1.68
N LYS A 201 18.03 4.86 1.12
CA LYS A 201 18.51 5.16 -0.24
C LYS A 201 17.52 4.77 -1.33
N ARG A 202 16.63 3.80 -1.08
CA ARG A 202 15.62 3.36 -2.05
C ARG A 202 14.65 4.48 -2.39
N ILE A 203 14.38 5.39 -1.45
CA ILE A 203 13.46 6.52 -1.67
C ILE A 203 13.99 7.42 -2.79
N GLY A 204 15.28 7.77 -2.78
CA GLY A 204 15.87 8.59 -3.84
C GLY A 204 15.84 7.92 -5.21
N ILE A 205 16.09 6.60 -5.25
CA ILE A 205 16.04 5.81 -6.49
C ILE A 205 14.60 5.78 -7.05
N LEU A 206 13.63 5.44 -6.22
CA LEU A 206 12.22 5.37 -6.62
C LEU A 206 11.66 6.75 -6.99
N ALA A 207 12.06 7.81 -6.30
CA ALA A 207 11.70 9.17 -6.68
C ALA A 207 12.22 9.53 -8.08
N SER A 208 13.47 9.13 -8.42
CA SER A 208 14.00 9.33 -9.78
C SER A 208 13.20 8.57 -10.83
N ILE A 209 12.91 7.28 -10.58
CA ILE A 209 12.10 6.45 -11.48
C ILE A 209 10.71 7.05 -11.66
N PHE A 210 10.06 7.52 -10.59
CA PHE A 210 8.75 8.16 -10.69
C PHE A 210 8.79 9.44 -11.53
N LEU A 211 9.82 10.28 -11.36
CA LEU A 211 9.97 11.50 -12.17
C LEU A 211 10.18 11.16 -13.65
N GLU A 212 11.02 10.18 -13.94
CA GLU A 212 11.35 9.75 -15.30
C GLU A 212 10.16 9.04 -15.98
N ASP A 213 9.65 7.97 -15.38
CA ASP A 213 8.64 7.11 -16.01
C ASP A 213 7.19 7.60 -15.85
N CYS A 214 6.89 8.39 -14.81
CA CYS A 214 5.50 8.75 -14.48
C CYS A 214 5.18 10.24 -14.64
N CYS A 215 6.20 11.10 -14.77
CA CYS A 215 6.01 12.55 -14.95
C CYS A 215 6.46 13.06 -16.32
N THR A 216 7.30 12.32 -17.06
CA THR A 216 7.71 12.73 -18.41
C THR A 216 6.97 11.95 -19.49
N PRO A 217 6.56 12.60 -20.61
CA PRO A 217 6.01 11.89 -21.76
C PRO A 217 7.08 11.00 -22.39
N ARG A 218 6.73 9.74 -22.70
CA ARG A 218 7.62 8.89 -23.49
C ARG A 218 7.64 9.40 -24.94
N LYS A 219 8.81 9.76 -25.45
CA LYS A 219 8.99 10.03 -26.88
C LYS A 219 8.74 8.73 -27.64
N ILE A 220 7.64 8.64 -28.39
CA ILE A 220 7.43 7.55 -29.34
C ILE A 220 8.46 7.76 -30.46
N VAL A 221 9.55 6.99 -30.44
CA VAL A 221 10.45 6.91 -31.59
C VAL A 221 9.74 6.03 -32.62
N ILE A 222 9.06 6.67 -33.57
CA ILE A 222 8.57 5.97 -34.76
C ILE A 222 9.82 5.56 -35.55
N LEU A 223 10.19 4.29 -35.46
CA LEU A 223 11.18 3.71 -36.36
C LEU A 223 10.53 3.66 -37.75
N HIS A 224 10.82 4.66 -38.57
CA HIS A 224 10.55 4.59 -40.01
C HIS A 224 11.37 3.40 -40.56
N LYS A 225 10.66 2.33 -40.92
CA LYS A 225 11.20 1.25 -41.77
C LYS A 225 11.08 1.64 -43.23
#